data_AF-A0A944D9E9-F1
#
_entry.id   AF-A0A944D9E9-F1
#
_cell.length_a   1.000
_cell.length_b   1.000
_cell.length_c   1.000
_cell.angle_alpha   90.00
_cell.angle_beta   90.00
_cell.angle_gamma   90.00
#
_symmetry.space_group_name_H-M   'P 1'
#
loop_
_entity.id
_entity.type
_entity.pdbx_description
1 polymer ?
#
loop_
_entity_poly.entity_id
_entity_poly.type
_entity_poly.pdbx_seq_one_letter_code
_entity_poly.pdbx_strand_id
1 'polypeptide(L)'
;MYANLWGGVLVAVGICTHLGCSPSEKFGSGAASGLGADWPGGFLCPCHGSTFDLAGRVYRNKPAPDNLEVPPHRYLSETRLLIGADDTA
;
A
#
# COMPACT_ATOMS: atom_id res chain seq x y z
N MET A 1 13.13 -4.53 -1.88
CA MET A 1 12.51 -4.46 -0.54
C MET A 1 11.12 -5.03 -0.68
N TYR A 2 10.93 -6.32 -0.41
CA TYR A 2 9.61 -6.95 -0.50
C TYR A 2 8.84 -6.52 0.75
N ALA A 3 7.67 -5.89 0.60
CA ALA A 3 6.72 -5.77 1.69
C ALA A 3 6.50 -7.18 2.26
N ASN A 4 6.89 -7.41 3.52
CA ASN A 4 7.16 -8.72 4.11
C ASN A 4 6.05 -9.76 3.81
N LEU A 5 6.35 -10.76 2.95
CA LEU A 5 5.41 -11.83 2.59
C LEU A 5 5.59 -13.11 3.43
N TRP A 6 5.88 -13.01 4.72
CA TRP A 6 5.71 -14.16 5.60
C TRP A 6 4.22 -14.29 5.93
N GLY A 7 3.49 -15.13 5.19
CA GLY A 7 2.04 -15.30 5.35
C GLY A 7 1.15 -14.45 4.44
N GLY A 8 1.71 -13.76 3.43
CA GLY A 8 0.92 -13.15 2.35
C GLY A 8 0.12 -11.90 2.69
N VAL A 9 0.47 -11.18 3.77
CA VAL A 9 -0.22 -9.96 4.22
C VAL A 9 0.61 -8.73 3.83
N LEU A 10 -0.04 -7.69 3.30
CA LEU A 10 0.58 -6.36 3.17
C LEU A 10 0.43 -5.59 4.49
N VAL A 11 1.55 -5.09 5.01
CA VAL A 11 1.60 -4.14 6.13
C VAL A 11 2.13 -2.81 5.61
N ALA A 12 1.32 -1.76 5.68
CA ALA A 12 1.70 -0.43 5.21
C ALA A 12 0.99 0.67 6.01
N VAL A 13 1.61 1.84 6.08
CA VAL A 13 0.98 3.07 6.59
C VAL A 13 0.01 3.59 5.53
N GLY A 14 -1.26 3.74 5.89
CA GLY A 14 -2.34 4.21 5.02
C GLY A 14 -2.31 5.71 4.74
N ILE A 15 -1.13 6.28 4.51
CA ILE A 15 -0.90 7.71 4.27
C ILE A 15 -0.21 7.84 2.92
N CYS A 16 -0.86 8.54 1.99
CA CYS A 16 -0.31 8.85 0.68
C CYS A 16 0.93 9.73 0.85
N THR A 17 2.04 9.29 0.29
CA THR A 17 3.35 9.98 0.33
C THR A 17 3.39 11.29 -0.45
N HIS A 18 2.32 11.65 -1.18
CA HIS A 18 2.20 12.97 -1.79
C HIS A 18 2.01 14.07 -0.73
N LEU A 19 0.80 14.14 -0.15
CA LEU A 19 0.39 15.20 0.78
C LEU A 19 -0.50 14.65 1.92
N GLY A 20 -0.35 13.37 2.26
CA GLY A 20 -0.87 12.82 3.50
C GLY A 20 -2.33 12.32 3.51
N CYS A 21 -3.04 12.36 2.38
CA CYS A 21 -4.39 11.79 2.30
C CYS A 21 -4.39 10.26 2.49
N SER A 22 -5.50 9.68 2.94
CA SER A 22 -5.66 8.22 2.99
C SER A 22 -6.03 7.64 1.61
N PRO A 23 -5.26 6.68 1.05
CA PRO A 23 -5.66 5.97 -0.16
C PRO A 23 -6.89 5.08 0.07
N SER A 24 -7.82 5.10 -0.87
CA SER A 24 -8.99 4.23 -0.90
C SER A 24 -8.72 2.92 -1.62
N GLU A 25 -9.42 1.86 -1.22
CA GLU A 25 -9.37 0.56 -1.87
C GLU A 25 -9.91 0.60 -3.30
N LYS A 26 -9.15 0.01 -4.23
CA LYS A 26 -9.51 -0.19 -5.64
C LYS A 26 -8.98 -1.54 -6.10
N PHE A 27 -9.30 -2.60 -5.35
CA PHE A 27 -8.76 -3.94 -5.60
C PHE A 27 -9.30 -4.60 -6.86
N GLY A 28 -10.55 -4.30 -7.24
CA GLY A 28 -11.12 -4.79 -8.48
C GLY A 28 -10.36 -4.28 -9.70
N SER A 29 -10.17 -5.14 -10.69
CA SER A 29 -9.48 -4.83 -11.95
C SER A 29 -10.42 -4.33 -13.05
N GLY A 30 -9.84 -3.74 -14.08
CA GLY A 30 -10.53 -3.34 -15.31
C GLY A 30 -11.52 -2.19 -15.13
N ALA A 31 -12.36 -1.97 -16.15
CA ALA A 31 -13.24 -0.79 -16.21
C ALA A 31 -14.22 -0.68 -15.02
N ALA A 32 -14.62 -1.81 -14.43
CA ALA A 32 -15.48 -1.86 -13.26
C ALA A 32 -14.85 -1.21 -12.00
N SER A 33 -13.52 -1.04 -11.97
CA SER A 33 -12.81 -0.34 -10.89
C SER A 33 -13.06 1.17 -10.85
N GLY A 34 -13.46 1.75 -11.98
CA GLY A 34 -13.55 3.20 -12.18
C GLY A 34 -12.20 3.91 -12.41
N LEU A 35 -11.10 3.17 -12.63
CA LEU A 35 -9.75 3.74 -12.85
C LEU A 35 -9.21 3.60 -14.28
N GLY A 36 -9.78 2.70 -15.08
CA GLY A 36 -9.32 2.40 -16.43
C GLY A 36 -9.51 0.92 -16.77
N ALA A 37 -9.56 0.58 -18.06
CA ALA A 37 -9.74 -0.81 -18.51
C ALA A 37 -8.51 -1.69 -18.24
N ASP A 38 -7.34 -1.07 -18.09
CA ASP A 38 -6.04 -1.67 -17.83
C ASP A 38 -5.67 -1.72 -16.34
N TRP A 39 -6.54 -1.22 -15.46
CA TRP A 39 -6.27 -1.18 -14.03
C TRP A 39 -6.14 -2.61 -13.46
N PRO A 40 -4.99 -2.97 -12.85
CA PRO A 40 -4.76 -4.34 -12.37
C PRO A 40 -5.23 -4.56 -10.92
N GLY A 41 -5.66 -3.51 -10.21
CA GLY A 41 -5.95 -3.55 -8.77
C GLY A 41 -4.94 -2.80 -7.92
N GLY A 42 -5.36 -2.40 -6.71
CA GLY A 42 -4.53 -1.69 -5.74
C GLY A 42 -5.29 -0.61 -4.98
N PHE A 43 -4.65 0.55 -4.81
CA PHE A 43 -5.18 1.68 -4.06
C PHE A 43 -5.18 2.95 -4.90
N LEU A 44 -6.14 3.84 -4.64
CA LEU A 44 -6.24 5.17 -5.22
C LEU A 44 -6.23 6.23 -4.12
N CYS A 45 -5.32 7.19 -4.18
CA CYS A 45 -5.43 8.44 -3.43
C CYS A 45 -6.22 9.47 -4.26
N PRO A 46 -7.51 9.75 -3.93
CA PRO A 46 -8.38 10.57 -4.76
C PRO A 46 -8.00 12.05 -4.78
N CYS A 47 -7.18 12.52 -3.82
CA CYS A 47 -6.81 13.93 -3.71
C CYS A 47 -6.11 14.47 -4.97
N HIS A 48 -5.19 13.69 -5.55
CA HIS A 48 -4.41 14.10 -6.73
C HIS A 48 -4.20 12.96 -7.74
N GLY A 49 -4.88 11.82 -7.56
CA GLY A 49 -4.86 10.72 -8.51
C GLY A 49 -3.65 9.78 -8.43
N SER A 50 -2.86 9.82 -7.36
CA SER A 50 -1.81 8.82 -7.12
C SER A 50 -2.44 7.44 -6.96
N THR A 51 -1.90 6.45 -7.68
CA THR A 51 -2.32 5.07 -7.57
C THR A 51 -1.15 4.23 -7.05
N PHE A 52 -1.47 3.22 -6.25
CA PHE A 52 -0.53 2.26 -5.70
C PHE A 52 -0.99 0.86 -6.05
N ASP A 53 -0.08 -0.08 -6.26
CA ASP A 53 -0.44 -1.48 -6.47
C ASP A 53 -0.77 -2.20 -5.16
N LEU A 54 -1.11 -3.49 -5.25
CA LEU A 54 -1.45 -4.33 -4.10
C LEU A 54 -0.28 -4.57 -3.12
N ALA A 55 0.95 -4.17 -3.47
CA ALA A 55 2.11 -4.20 -2.59
C ALA A 55 2.43 -2.80 -2.01
N GLY A 56 1.55 -1.81 -2.23
CA GLY A 56 1.74 -0.42 -1.78
C GLY A 56 2.75 0.36 -2.62
N ARG A 57 3.18 -0.13 -3.78
CA ARG A 57 4.14 0.58 -4.64
C ARG A 57 3.43 1.60 -5.51
N VAL A 58 3.97 2.80 -5.59
CA VAL A 58 3.39 3.86 -6.44
C VAL A 58 3.59 3.52 -7.92
N TYR A 59 2.54 3.69 -8.73
CA TYR A 59 2.68 3.56 -10.18
C TYR A 59 3.51 4.72 -10.74
N ARG A 60 4.18 4.49 -11.88
CA ARG A 60 4.92 5.55 -12.57
C ARG A 60 3.99 6.69 -12.99
N ASN A 61 4.56 7.90 -13.10
CA ASN A 61 3.86 9.12 -13.52
C ASN A 61 2.69 9.51 -12.60
N LYS A 62 2.92 9.43 -11.28
CA LYS A 62 1.95 9.83 -10.26
C LYS A 62 2.54 10.92 -9.35
N PRO A 63 1.70 11.78 -8.73
CA PRO A 63 2.19 12.85 -7.85
C PRO A 63 2.87 12.36 -6.56
N ALA A 64 2.51 11.17 -6.07
CA ALA A 64 3.17 10.58 -4.92
C ALA A 64 4.63 10.23 -5.29
N PRO A 65 5.62 10.74 -4.55
CA PRO A 65 7.03 10.53 -4.87
C PRO A 65 7.50 9.11 -4.51
N ASP A 66 6.89 8.50 -3.49
CA ASP A 66 7.37 7.26 -2.87
C ASP A 66 6.27 6.20 -2.72
N ASN A 67 6.67 4.96 -2.49
CA ASN A 67 5.77 3.87 -2.10
C ASN A 67 5.15 4.12 -0.72
N LEU A 68 4.04 3.45 -0.40
CA LEU A 68 3.51 3.46 0.97
C LEU A 68 4.58 2.95 1.94
N GLU A 69 4.72 3.64 3.07
CA GLU A 69 5.68 3.29 4.11
C GLU A 69 5.32 1.93 4.71
N VAL A 70 6.32 1.07 4.88
CA VAL A 70 6.17 -0.19 5.61
C VAL A 70 6.59 0.07 7.06
N PRO A 71 5.67 0.08 8.04
CA PRO A 71 6.02 0.35 9.42
C PRO A 71 6.80 -0.83 10.00
N PRO A 72 7.62 -0.62 11.05
CA PRO A 72 8.25 -1.70 11.80
C PRO A 72 7.23 -2.72 12.30
N HIS A 73 7.49 -4.02 12.13
CA HIS A 73 6.58 -5.07 12.57
C HIS A 73 7.28 -6.41 12.70
N ARG A 74 6.72 -7.29 13.54
CA ARG A 74 7.18 -8.69 13.69
C ARG A 74 6.00 -9.65 13.90
N TYR A 75 6.13 -10.85 13.37
CA TYR A 75 5.21 -11.94 13.69
C TYR A 75 5.54 -12.50 15.08
N LEU A 76 4.53 -12.59 15.95
CA LEU A 76 4.62 -13.24 17.27
C LEU A 76 4.21 -14.71 17.20
N SER A 77 3.37 -15.06 16.21
CA SER A 77 2.98 -16.41 15.81
C SER A 77 2.48 -16.36 14.37
N GLU A 78 2.08 -17.50 13.80
CA GLU A 78 1.48 -17.58 12.44
C GLU A 78 0.22 -16.71 12.28
N THR A 79 -0.45 -16.35 13.38
CA THR A 79 -1.74 -15.63 13.38
C THR A 79 -1.70 -14.31 14.14
N ARG A 80 -0.53 -13.87 14.63
CA ARG A 80 -0.38 -12.64 15.41
C ARG A 80 0.78 -11.81 14.90
N LEU A 81 0.46 -10.58 14.49
CA LEU A 81 1.39 -9.57 14.02
C LEU A 81 1.44 -8.41 15.02
N LEU A 82 2.63 -8.01 15.45
CA LEU A 82 2.86 -6.83 16.28
C LEU A 82 3.40 -5.69 15.39
N ILE A 83 2.72 -4.55 15.39
CA ILE A 83 3.13 -3.32 14.70
C ILE A 83 3.87 -2.42 15.69
N GLY A 84 4.93 -1.75 15.23
CA GLY A 84 5.80 -0.90 16.06
C GLY A 84 6.88 -1.68 16.82
N ALA A 85 7.18 -2.91 16.39
CA ALA A 85 8.30 -3.67 16.93
C ALA A 85 9.60 -3.24 16.24
N ASP A 86 10.36 -2.38 16.89
CA ASP A 86 11.71 -2.00 16.48
C ASP A 86 12.73 -2.89 17.19
N ASP A 87 13.60 -3.57 16.42
CA ASP A 87 14.73 -4.34 16.97
C ASP A 87 15.90 -3.43 17.40
N THR A 88 15.67 -2.12 17.55
CA THR A 88 16.71 -1.09 17.78
C THR A 88 16.62 -0.40 19.14
N ALA A 89 15.95 -0.99 20.12
CA ALA A 89 16.03 -0.57 21.53
C ALA A 89 17.21 -1.25 22.26
#